data_AF-A0A7V9D9A7-F1
#
_entry.id   AF-A0A7V9D9A7-F1
#
_cell.length_a   1.000
_cell.length_b   1.000
_cell.length_c   1.000
_cell.angle_alpha   90.00
_cell.angle_beta   90.00
_cell.angle_gamma   90.00
#
_symmetry.space_group_name_H-M   'P 1'
#
loop_
_entity.id
_entity.type
_entity.pdbx_description
1 polymer ?
#
loop_
_entity_poly.entity_id
_entity_poly.type
_entity_poly.pdbx_seq_one_letter_code
_entity_poly.pdbx_strand_id
1 'polypeptide(L)'
;MRTVITGCAVATMDAASTEHDSGHIVVEDNLIAKVSAGEPGHSVGETVIDGRGCLATPGLVNCHHHLYQWLTRGLSQQADLFTWLRRLYPVWAHIDSDLELMAARSGLAALALSGCSTSTDHHYVFPHGASGLLEAEIAAA
;
A
#
# COMPACT_ATOMS: atom_id res chain seq x y z
N MET A 1 -7.79 -11.49 18.29
CA MET A 1 -6.44 -11.03 18.71
C MET A 1 -6.53 -9.54 18.99
N ARG A 2 -5.92 -9.04 20.07
CA ARG A 2 -5.98 -7.63 20.44
C ARG A 2 -4.59 -6.99 20.40
N THR A 3 -4.45 -5.93 19.61
CA THR A 3 -3.21 -5.17 19.46
C THR A 3 -3.42 -3.74 19.95
N VAL A 4 -2.45 -3.19 20.66
CA VAL A 4 -2.47 -1.82 21.19
C VAL A 4 -1.22 -1.09 20.73
N ILE A 5 -1.40 0.02 20.02
CA ILE A 5 -0.33 0.97 19.73
C ILE A 5 -0.43 2.07 20.79
N THR A 6 0.61 2.32 21.59
CA THR A 6 0.57 3.28 22.70
C THR A 6 1.63 4.38 22.58
N GLY A 7 1.33 5.55 23.16
CA GLY A 7 2.27 6.66 23.33
C GLY A 7 2.65 7.40 22.04
N CYS A 8 1.91 7.21 20.96
CA CYS A 8 2.15 7.88 19.68
C CYS A 8 1.35 9.18 19.56
N ALA A 9 1.82 10.12 18.74
CA ALA A 9 0.94 11.15 18.21
C ALA A 9 -0.04 10.49 17.23
N VAL A 10 -1.31 10.89 17.23
CA VAL A 10 -2.34 10.30 16.36
C VAL A 10 -3.05 11.40 15.58
N ALA A 11 -2.93 11.36 14.25
CA ALA A 11 -3.78 12.12 13.35
C ALA A 11 -4.94 11.21 12.92
N THR A 12 -6.16 11.48 13.39
CA THR A 12 -7.29 10.55 13.18
C THR A 12 -7.91 10.64 11.79
N MET A 13 -7.87 11.84 11.18
CA MET A 13 -8.63 12.19 9.97
C MET A 13 -10.14 11.91 10.10
N ASP A 14 -10.68 11.94 11.32
CA ASP A 14 -12.13 11.88 11.55
C ASP A 14 -12.82 13.18 11.08
N ALA A 15 -14.15 13.21 11.12
CA ALA A 15 -14.92 14.38 10.67
C ALA A 15 -14.66 15.66 11.49
N ALA A 16 -14.11 15.53 12.70
CA ALA A 16 -13.77 16.64 13.57
C ALA A 16 -12.30 17.08 13.44
N SER A 17 -11.51 16.39 12.61
CA SER A 17 -10.06 16.55 12.51
C SER A 17 -9.38 16.39 13.87
N THR A 18 -9.82 15.40 14.66
CA THR A 18 -9.25 15.15 15.98
C THR A 18 -7.77 14.76 15.87
N GLU A 19 -6.94 15.35 16.72
CA GLU A 19 -5.53 14.99 16.88
C GLU A 19 -5.21 14.73 18.35
N HIS A 20 -4.28 13.81 18.59
CA HIS A 20 -3.77 13.51 19.92
C HIS A 20 -2.24 13.63 19.92
N ASP A 21 -1.69 14.55 20.70
CA ASP A 21 -0.22 14.69 20.84
C ASP A 21 0.42 13.46 21.49
N SER A 22 -0.34 12.76 22.33
CA SER A 22 0.00 11.47 22.92
C SER A 22 -1.29 10.67 23.11
N GLY A 23 -1.40 9.54 22.42
CA GLY A 23 -2.58 8.69 22.43
C GLY A 23 -2.27 7.23 22.12
N HIS A 24 -3.34 6.47 22.01
CA HIS A 24 -3.29 5.04 21.72
C HIS A 24 -4.38 4.62 20.73
N ILE A 25 -4.11 3.51 20.04
CA ILE A 25 -5.03 2.85 19.11
C ILE A 25 -5.19 1.41 19.58
N VAL A 26 -6.44 1.00 19.82
CA VAL A 26 -6.80 -0.39 20.11
C VAL A 26 -7.38 -1.01 18.85
N VAL A 27 -6.79 -2.12 18.43
CA VAL A 27 -7.25 -2.94 17.30
C VAL A 27 -7.71 -4.28 17.85
N GLU A 28 -8.93 -4.67 17.52
CA GLU A 28 -9.50 -5.98 17.80
C GLU A 28 -9.71 -6.70 16.47
N ASP A 29 -8.98 -7.80 16.31
CA ASP A 29 -8.83 -8.54 15.05
C ASP A 29 -8.36 -7.63 13.91
N ASN A 30 -9.25 -7.19 13.04
CA ASN A 30 -8.98 -6.31 11.90
C ASN A 30 -9.74 -4.97 11.96
N LEU A 31 -10.31 -4.63 13.12
CA LEU A 31 -11.10 -3.42 13.32
C LEU A 31 -10.49 -2.53 14.38
N ILE A 32 -10.51 -1.22 14.14
CA ILE A 32 -10.17 -0.23 15.15
C ILE A 32 -11.30 -0.18 16.17
N ALA A 33 -11.04 -0.66 17.38
CA ALA A 33 -11.99 -0.65 18.49
C ALA A 33 -12.02 0.71 19.20
N LYS A 34 -10.86 1.38 19.29
CA LYS A 34 -10.74 2.67 19.98
C LYS A 34 -9.54 3.48 19.50
N VAL A 35 -9.72 4.80 19.42
CA VAL A 35 -8.64 5.79 19.30
C VAL A 35 -8.88 6.85 20.36
N SER A 36 -7.88 7.16 21.19
CA SER A 36 -8.03 8.14 22.28
C SER A 36 -6.69 8.70 22.73
N ALA A 37 -6.72 9.88 23.37
CA ALA A 37 -5.58 10.46 24.06
C ALA A 37 -5.18 9.67 25.32
N GLY A 38 -3.92 9.83 25.74
CA GLY A 38 -3.36 9.23 26.95
C GLY A 38 -3.06 7.74 26.84
N GLU A 39 -2.77 7.12 27.98
CA GLU A 39 -2.45 5.69 28.06
C GLU A 39 -3.71 4.80 27.94
N PRO A 40 -3.59 3.63 27.29
CA PRO A 40 -4.66 2.65 27.24
C PRO A 40 -4.88 1.99 28.61
N GLY A 41 -6.06 1.42 28.83
CA GLY A 41 -6.22 0.39 29.85
C GLY A 41 -5.48 -0.88 29.44
N HIS A 42 -4.84 -1.56 30.39
CA HIS A 42 -4.13 -2.82 30.14
C HIS A 42 -5.03 -4.03 30.40
N SER A 43 -5.02 -5.00 29.47
CA SER A 43 -5.56 -6.34 29.73
C SER A 43 -4.52 -7.42 29.44
N VAL A 44 -4.71 -8.60 30.04
CA VAL A 44 -3.81 -9.74 29.88
C VAL A 44 -3.95 -10.32 28.47
N GLY A 45 -2.82 -10.61 27.82
CA GLY A 45 -2.78 -11.29 26.50
C GLY A 45 -2.78 -10.37 25.28
N GLU A 46 -2.54 -9.08 25.46
CA GLU A 46 -2.50 -8.08 24.39
C GLU A 46 -1.12 -8.00 23.74
N THR A 47 -1.08 -7.81 22.41
CA THR A 47 0.14 -7.39 21.72
C THR A 47 0.29 -5.89 21.85
N VAL A 48 1.40 -5.42 22.43
CA VAL A 48 1.66 -3.99 22.62
C VAL A 48 2.77 -3.52 21.67
N ILE A 49 2.49 -2.45 20.94
CA ILE A 49 3.43 -1.74 20.06
C ILE A 49 3.72 -0.38 20.71
N ASP A 50 4.99 -0.12 21.01
CA ASP A 50 5.44 1.18 21.50
C ASP A 50 5.58 2.17 20.33
N GLY A 51 4.70 3.16 20.27
CA GLY A 51 4.67 4.19 19.23
C GLY A 51 5.29 5.52 19.66
N ARG A 52 5.99 5.59 20.80
CA ARG A 52 6.60 6.83 21.27
C ARG A 52 7.59 7.41 20.25
N GLY A 53 7.45 8.71 19.98
CA GLY A 53 8.26 9.41 18.98
C GLY A 53 7.80 9.18 17.53
N CYS A 54 6.70 8.44 17.32
CA CYS A 54 6.09 8.24 16.00
C CYS A 54 4.76 8.99 15.88
N LEU A 55 4.37 9.27 14.64
CA LEU A 55 3.03 9.71 14.25
C LEU A 55 2.28 8.53 13.63
N ALA A 56 1.12 8.21 14.18
CA ALA A 56 0.15 7.30 13.57
C ALA A 56 -0.81 8.10 12.68
N THR A 57 -0.97 7.65 11.44
CA THR A 57 -1.94 8.16 10.47
C THR A 57 -2.80 7.01 9.95
N PRO A 58 -3.98 7.27 9.36
CA PRO A 58 -4.60 6.30 8.48
C PRO A 58 -3.62 5.91 7.38
N GLY A 59 -3.65 4.65 6.95
CA GLY A 59 -2.85 4.22 5.82
C GLY A 59 -3.29 4.95 4.55
N LEU A 60 -2.33 5.32 3.70
CA LEU A 60 -2.63 6.02 2.45
C LEU A 60 -3.39 5.11 1.49
N VAL A 61 -4.23 5.72 0.66
CA VAL A 61 -5.01 5.06 -0.39
C VAL A 61 -4.48 5.51 -1.75
N ASN A 62 -3.89 4.58 -2.50
CA ASN A 62 -3.48 4.82 -3.88
C ASN A 62 -4.62 4.49 -4.84
N CYS A 63 -5.28 5.53 -5.35
CA CYS A 63 -6.49 5.40 -6.16
C CYS A 63 -6.25 4.99 -7.62
N HIS A 64 -5.00 4.82 -8.06
CA HIS A 64 -4.67 4.39 -9.43
C HIS A 64 -3.24 3.86 -9.51
N HIS A 65 -3.01 2.76 -10.24
CA HIS A 65 -1.66 2.27 -10.53
C HIS A 65 -1.60 1.52 -11.88
N HIS A 66 -0.38 1.26 -12.35
CA HIS A 66 -0.07 0.30 -13.42
C HIS A 66 1.13 -0.56 -12.99
N LEU A 67 0.88 -1.60 -12.19
CA LEU A 67 1.91 -2.39 -11.49
C LEU A 67 2.91 -3.03 -12.45
N TYR A 68 2.45 -3.59 -13.56
CA TYR A 68 3.31 -4.16 -14.60
C TYR A 68 4.38 -3.18 -15.14
N GLN A 69 4.10 -1.87 -15.13
CA GLN A 69 5.03 -0.85 -15.62
C GLN A 69 6.23 -0.65 -14.69
N TRP A 70 6.17 -1.17 -13.46
CA TRP A 70 7.25 -1.09 -12.48
C TRP A 70 8.57 -1.68 -13.02
N LEU A 71 8.50 -2.72 -13.86
CA LEU A 71 9.66 -3.35 -14.51
C LEU A 71 10.43 -2.41 -15.45
N THR A 72 9.73 -1.43 -16.01
CA THR A 72 10.26 -0.55 -17.07
C THR A 72 10.59 0.86 -16.58
N ARG A 73 10.66 1.06 -15.26
CA ARG A 73 11.08 2.32 -14.65
C ARG A 73 12.45 2.74 -15.19
N GLY A 74 12.58 4.03 -15.51
CA GLY A 74 13.81 4.60 -16.06
C GLY A 74 13.90 4.59 -17.59
N LEU A 75 13.03 3.85 -18.29
CA LEU A 75 12.94 3.89 -19.75
C LEU A 75 12.12 5.11 -20.22
N SER A 76 12.57 5.75 -21.31
CA SER A 76 11.84 6.84 -21.99
C SER A 76 11.43 8.04 -21.10
N GLN A 77 12.22 8.37 -20.07
CA GLN A 77 11.89 9.42 -19.07
C GLN A 77 11.65 10.83 -19.63
N GLN A 78 12.22 11.16 -20.79
CA GLN A 78 12.14 12.49 -21.41
C GLN A 78 11.26 12.51 -22.67
N ALA A 79 10.48 11.45 -22.89
CA ALA A 79 9.54 11.37 -24.00
C ALA A 79 8.19 11.98 -23.61
N ASP A 80 7.50 12.58 -24.59
CA ASP A 80 6.07 12.88 -24.44
C ASP A 80 5.26 11.57 -24.33
N LEU A 81 3.98 11.69 -23.91
CA LEU A 81 3.10 10.54 -23.69
C LEU A 81 3.03 9.59 -24.89
N PHE A 82 2.84 10.10 -26.11
CA PHE A 82 2.67 9.23 -27.27
C PHE A 82 3.98 8.62 -27.75
N THR A 83 5.09 9.32 -27.58
CA THR A 83 6.42 8.78 -27.82
C THR A 83 6.77 7.70 -26.78
N TRP A 84 6.45 7.92 -25.50
CA TRP A 84 6.60 6.94 -24.43
C TRP A 84 5.77 5.68 -24.69
N LEU A 85 4.47 5.83 -25.02
CA LEU A 85 3.58 4.71 -25.36
C LEU A 85 4.11 3.92 -26.56
N ARG A 86 4.44 4.59 -27.67
CA ARG A 86 4.96 3.90 -28.88
C ARG A 86 6.26 3.15 -28.61
N ARG A 87 7.10 3.65 -27.70
CA ARG A 87 8.36 2.99 -27.31
C ARG A 87 8.15 1.82 -26.37
N LEU A 88 7.19 1.89 -25.45
CA LEU A 88 7.04 0.89 -24.40
C LEU A 88 6.01 -0.20 -24.72
N TYR A 89 5.01 0.03 -25.57
CA TYR A 89 4.10 -1.05 -25.99
C TYR A 89 4.84 -2.27 -26.59
N PRO A 90 5.86 -2.11 -27.45
CA PRO A 90 6.66 -3.25 -27.92
C PRO A 90 7.38 -3.99 -26.79
N VAL A 91 7.79 -3.29 -25.71
CA VAL A 91 8.41 -3.91 -24.54
C VAL A 91 7.37 -4.66 -23.71
N TRP A 92 6.22 -4.04 -23.44
CA TRP A 92 5.15 -4.65 -22.65
C TRP A 92 4.44 -5.80 -23.36
N ALA A 93 4.57 -5.91 -24.68
CA ALA A 93 4.11 -7.08 -25.45
C ALA A 93 4.84 -8.39 -25.09
N HIS A 94 5.88 -8.32 -24.27
CA HIS A 94 6.63 -9.48 -23.78
C HIS A 94 6.35 -9.82 -22.30
N ILE A 95 5.39 -9.15 -21.65
CA ILE A 95 5.03 -9.45 -20.26
C ILE A 95 4.31 -10.80 -20.20
N ASP A 96 4.73 -11.62 -19.24
CA ASP A 96 4.10 -12.88 -18.84
C ASP A 96 3.76 -12.86 -17.34
N SER A 97 3.17 -13.93 -16.83
CA SER A 97 2.75 -14.04 -15.42
C SER A 97 3.90 -13.95 -14.43
N ASP A 98 5.09 -14.41 -14.78
CA ASP A 98 6.25 -14.38 -13.88
C ASP A 98 6.77 -12.95 -13.74
N LEU A 99 6.87 -12.25 -14.87
CA LEU A 99 7.19 -10.82 -14.88
C LEU A 99 6.13 -10.01 -14.13
N GLU A 100 4.84 -10.31 -14.33
CA GLU A 100 3.77 -9.61 -13.63
C GLU A 100 3.85 -9.79 -12.11
N LEU A 101 4.03 -11.02 -11.64
CA LEU A 101 4.21 -11.30 -10.21
C LEU A 101 5.36 -10.49 -9.61
N MET A 102 6.50 -10.40 -10.33
CA MET A 102 7.66 -9.63 -9.89
C MET A 102 7.37 -8.13 -9.87
N ALA A 103 6.66 -7.61 -10.88
CA ALA A 103 6.27 -6.22 -10.98
C ALA A 103 5.34 -5.82 -9.85
N ALA A 104 4.25 -6.57 -9.68
CA ALA A 104 3.23 -6.36 -8.66
C ALA A 104 3.83 -6.40 -7.24
N ARG A 105 4.63 -7.43 -6.92
CA ARG A 105 5.30 -7.51 -5.61
C ARG A 105 6.20 -6.31 -5.35
N SER A 106 6.98 -5.90 -6.35
CA SER A 106 7.91 -4.78 -6.21
C SER A 106 7.19 -3.44 -6.04
N GLY A 107 6.12 -3.21 -6.80
CA GLY A 107 5.27 -2.02 -6.67
C GLY A 107 4.55 -1.97 -5.33
N LEU A 108 3.88 -3.05 -4.93
CA LEU A 108 3.16 -3.15 -3.66
C LEU A 108 4.07 -3.02 -2.45
N ALA A 109 5.28 -3.61 -2.50
CA ALA A 109 6.27 -3.43 -1.43
C ALA A 109 6.71 -1.96 -1.30
N ALA A 110 6.92 -1.26 -2.42
CA ALA A 110 7.27 0.16 -2.39
C ALA A 110 6.11 1.02 -1.84
N LEU A 111 4.87 0.70 -2.19
CA LEU A 111 3.67 1.32 -1.63
C LEU A 111 3.57 1.10 -0.11
N ALA A 112 3.73 -0.14 0.36
CA ALA A 112 3.71 -0.46 1.79
C ALA A 112 4.80 0.30 2.57
N LEU A 113 6.04 0.33 2.05
CA LEU A 113 7.17 1.05 2.66
C LEU A 113 6.99 2.58 2.71
N SER A 114 6.08 3.13 1.90
CA SER A 114 5.75 4.56 1.85
C SER A 114 4.46 4.90 2.59
N GLY A 115 3.87 3.94 3.33
CA GLY A 115 2.68 4.17 4.14
C GLY A 115 1.34 3.94 3.42
N CYS A 116 1.36 3.45 2.18
CA CYS A 116 0.15 3.04 1.47
C CYS A 116 -0.31 1.66 1.94
N SER A 117 -1.57 1.58 2.33
CA SER A 117 -2.20 0.34 2.85
C SER A 117 -3.31 -0.20 1.94
N THR A 118 -3.74 0.59 0.97
CA THR A 118 -4.77 0.21 0.00
C THR A 118 -4.40 0.77 -1.36
N SER A 119 -4.41 -0.06 -2.39
CA SER A 119 -4.18 0.36 -3.76
C SER A 119 -5.21 -0.27 -4.69
N THR A 120 -5.42 0.40 -5.82
CA THR A 120 -5.98 -0.22 -7.02
C THR A 120 -4.86 -0.49 -8.03
N ASP A 121 -5.14 -1.32 -9.03
CA ASP A 121 -4.34 -1.39 -10.23
C ASP A 121 -5.22 -1.27 -11.47
N HIS A 122 -4.65 -0.73 -12.54
CA HIS A 122 -5.24 -0.71 -13.86
C HIS A 122 -4.36 -1.49 -14.84
N HIS A 123 -4.50 -2.82 -14.81
CA HIS A 123 -3.85 -3.72 -15.75
C HIS A 123 -4.61 -3.77 -17.08
N TYR A 124 -4.07 -3.14 -18.13
CA TYR A 124 -4.74 -3.03 -19.43
C TYR A 124 -4.00 -3.71 -20.59
N VAL A 125 -2.82 -4.30 -20.33
CA VAL A 125 -2.00 -4.97 -21.35
C VAL A 125 -2.12 -6.48 -21.19
N PHE A 126 -2.68 -7.16 -22.19
CA PHE A 126 -2.79 -8.62 -22.21
C PHE A 126 -2.10 -9.15 -23.48
N PRO A 127 -0.79 -9.44 -23.44
CA PRO A 127 -0.06 -9.87 -24.62
C PRO A 127 -0.61 -11.18 -25.19
N HIS A 128 -0.53 -11.34 -26.51
CA HIS A 128 -1.01 -12.56 -27.17
C HIS A 128 -0.21 -13.78 -26.68
N GLY A 129 -0.93 -14.82 -26.24
CA GLY A 129 -0.33 -16.04 -25.71
C GLY A 129 0.06 -15.97 -24.23
N ALA A 130 0.00 -14.80 -23.59
CA ALA A 130 0.11 -14.68 -22.14
C ALA A 130 -1.19 -15.13 -21.47
N SER A 131 -1.07 -15.72 -20.28
CA SER A 131 -2.19 -16.13 -19.43
C SER A 131 -1.76 -16.02 -17.97
N GLY A 132 -2.71 -15.96 -17.03
CA GLY A 132 -2.38 -15.93 -15.61
C GLY A 132 -1.92 -14.59 -15.06
N LEU A 133 -2.04 -13.49 -15.83
CA LEU A 133 -1.53 -12.17 -15.42
C LEU A 133 -2.25 -11.63 -14.17
N LEU A 134 -3.59 -11.70 -14.16
CA LEU A 134 -4.39 -11.22 -13.03
C LEU A 134 -4.21 -12.14 -11.80
N GLU A 135 -4.09 -13.45 -12.02
CA GLU A 135 -3.82 -14.40 -10.94
C GLU A 135 -2.45 -14.15 -10.30
N ALA A 136 -1.44 -13.83 -11.11
CA ALA A 136 -0.11 -13.46 -10.63
C ALA A 136 -0.13 -12.16 -9.82
N GLU A 137 -0.87 -11.14 -10.29
CA GLU A 137 -1.05 -9.88 -9.57
C GLU A 137 -1.78 -10.08 -8.24
N ILE A 138 -2.88 -10.85 -8.23
CA ILE A 138 -3.64 -11.19 -7.01
C ILE A 138 -2.76 -11.96 -6.03
N ALA A 139 -1.93 -12.90 -6.51
CA ALA A 139 -1.01 -13.65 -5.66
C ALA A 139 0.17 -12.82 -5.12
N ALA A 140 0.38 -11.60 -5.64
CA ALA A 140 1.36 -10.66 -5.13
C ALA A 140 0.88 -9.86 -3.92
N ALA A 141 -0.44 -9.67 -3.79
CA ALA A 141 -1.10 -8.92 -2.72
C ALA A 141 -1.41 -9.81 -1.49
#